data_AF-A0A7X1NA51-F1
#
_entry.id   AF-A0A7X1NA51-F1
#
_cell.length_a   1.000
_cell.length_b   1.000
_cell.length_c   1.000
_cell.angle_alpha   90.00
_cell.angle_beta   90.00
_cell.angle_gamma   90.00
#
_symmetry.space_group_name_H-M   'P 1'
#
loop_
_entity.id
_entity.type
_entity.pdbx_description
1 polymer ?
#
loop_
_entity_poly.entity_id
_entity_poly.type
_entity_poly.pdbx_seq_one_letter_code
_entity_poly.pdbx_strand_id
1 'polypeptide(L)'
;MPVSQMKNLHRGLASRGTASGHRLARATPGEFVVGRRTESDGTESNALDVVFYKEILDHCGFPHQCELMRVSVTPAVQEEAIIDAIHKFERLQRVSHWKCAADGYAVVKGMPRGK
;
A
#
# COMPACT_ATOMS: atom_id res chain seq x y z
N MET A 1 36.89 27.25 -40.39
CA MET A 1 36.64 27.79 -41.75
C MET A 1 35.95 26.70 -42.57
N PRO A 2 35.01 27.03 -43.46
CA PRO A 2 33.54 27.13 -43.24
C PRO A 2 32.81 26.03 -44.07
N VAL A 3 31.48 25.90 -44.18
CA VAL A 3 30.53 26.75 -44.91
C VAL A 3 29.09 26.19 -44.83
N SER A 4 28.13 27.13 -44.77
CA SER A 4 26.87 27.17 -45.54
C SER A 4 25.78 26.11 -45.30
N GLN A 5 24.66 26.49 -44.67
CA GLN A 5 23.45 27.08 -45.32
C GLN A 5 22.58 26.03 -46.06
N MET A 6 21.31 25.91 -45.69
CA MET A 6 20.15 26.33 -46.49
C MET A 6 18.83 25.64 -46.06
N LYS A 7 17.95 26.41 -45.41
CA LYS A 7 16.53 26.65 -45.79
C LYS A 7 15.85 25.55 -46.63
N ASN A 8 14.77 24.98 -46.11
CA ASN A 8 13.51 24.94 -46.87
C ASN A 8 12.26 24.81 -45.99
N LEU A 9 11.44 25.85 -46.16
CA LEU A 9 10.08 26.07 -45.73
C LEU A 9 9.14 25.12 -46.48
N HIS A 10 8.33 24.33 -45.77
CA HIS A 10 7.05 23.84 -46.30
C HIS A 10 5.96 24.11 -45.27
N ARG A 11 5.13 25.09 -45.60
CA ARG A 11 3.79 25.30 -45.03
C ARG A 11 2.95 24.06 -45.33
N GLY A 12 2.43 23.43 -44.28
CA GLY A 12 1.32 22.48 -44.34
C GLY A 12 0.23 22.97 -43.39
N LEU A 13 -0.87 23.45 -43.96
CA LEU A 13 -2.05 23.95 -43.26
C LEU A 13 -2.90 22.80 -42.70
N ALA A 14 -3.56 23.13 -41.58
CA ALA A 14 -4.86 22.63 -41.13
C ALA A 14 -4.98 21.14 -40.71
N SER A 15 -5.27 20.92 -39.43
CA SER A 15 -6.65 20.62 -39.06
C SER A 15 -6.87 20.61 -37.54
N ARG A 16 -8.08 21.06 -37.20
CA ARG A 16 -8.64 21.21 -35.86
C ARG A 16 -8.76 19.85 -35.17
N GLY A 17 -8.42 19.83 -33.89
CA GLY A 17 -8.61 18.69 -32.99
C GLY A 17 -8.73 19.17 -31.55
N THR A 18 -9.59 20.16 -31.30
CA THR A 18 -10.07 20.47 -29.96
C THR A 18 -11.03 19.38 -29.52
N ALA A 19 -10.66 18.58 -28.53
CA ALA A 19 -11.48 18.31 -27.35
C ALA A 19 -10.98 17.08 -26.57
N SER A 20 -10.89 17.30 -25.26
CA SER A 20 -11.19 16.33 -24.21
C SER A 20 -10.26 15.12 -24.11
N GLY A 21 -9.16 15.33 -23.38
CA GLY A 21 -8.51 14.26 -22.65
C GLY A 21 -9.49 13.67 -21.65
N HIS A 22 -10.19 12.60 -22.05
CA HIS A 22 -10.87 11.72 -21.12
C HIS A 22 -9.82 10.97 -20.32
N ARG A 23 -9.47 11.57 -19.18
CA ARG A 23 -8.84 10.95 -18.04
C ARG A 23 -9.73 9.76 -17.64
N LEU A 24 -9.43 8.57 -18.15
CA LEU A 24 -9.95 7.34 -17.58
C LEU A 24 -9.32 7.20 -16.19
N ALA A 25 -10.04 7.74 -15.21
CA ALA A 25 -9.84 7.45 -13.81
C ALA A 25 -9.94 5.93 -13.67
N ARG A 26 -8.79 5.28 -13.48
CA ARG A 26 -8.74 3.90 -13.04
C ARG A 26 -9.22 3.91 -11.59
N ALA A 27 -10.51 3.65 -11.41
CA ALA A 27 -11.09 3.40 -10.11
C ALA A 27 -10.40 2.17 -9.52
N THR A 28 -9.49 2.39 -8.57
CA THR A 28 -9.08 1.35 -7.64
C THR A 28 -10.30 1.05 -6.76
N PRO A 29 -10.77 -0.21 -6.66
CA PRO A 29 -11.62 -0.60 -5.56
C PRO A 29 -10.74 -0.64 -4.31
N GLY A 30 -10.54 0.52 -3.69
CA GLY A 30 -10.24 0.63 -2.27
C GLY A 30 -11.58 0.55 -1.57
N GLU A 31 -12.08 -0.66 -1.37
CA GLU A 31 -13.30 -0.88 -0.60
C GLU A 31 -13.00 -0.55 0.86
N PHE A 32 -13.47 0.63 1.27
CA PHE A 32 -13.58 1.04 2.66
C PHE A 32 -14.57 0.12 3.36
N VAL A 33 -14.15 -0.56 4.43
CA VAL A 33 -15.08 -1.14 5.39
C VAL A 33 -14.99 -0.38 6.71
N VAL A 34 -16.15 0.17 7.04
CA VAL A 34 -16.57 1.02 8.16
C VAL A 34 -16.12 0.51 9.53
N GLY A 35 -15.68 1.46 10.37
CA GLY A 35 -15.19 1.23 11.71
C GLY A 35 -16.24 0.84 12.76
N ARG A 36 -15.75 0.39 13.91
CA ARG A 36 -16.43 0.51 15.20
C ARG A 36 -15.44 1.06 16.21
N ARG A 37 -15.76 2.25 16.74
CA ARG A 37 -15.16 2.78 17.96
C ARG A 37 -15.68 1.94 19.12
N THR A 38 -14.80 1.25 19.82
CA THR A 38 -15.07 0.82 21.20
C THR A 38 -14.11 1.61 22.08
N GLU A 39 -14.63 2.70 22.61
CA GLU A 39 -14.03 3.42 23.73
C GLU A 39 -14.11 2.47 24.95
N SER A 40 -12.97 2.10 25.50
CA SER A 40 -12.87 1.47 26.81
C SER A 40 -11.66 2.04 27.50
N ASP A 41 -11.97 2.85 28.51
CA ASP A 41 -11.08 3.44 29.47
C ASP A 41 -10.45 2.35 30.36
N GLY A 42 -9.15 2.47 30.53
CA GLY A 42 -8.27 1.48 31.14
C GLY A 42 -6.91 1.73 30.52
N THR A 43 -5.87 1.86 31.34
CA THR A 43 -4.50 2.18 30.92
C THR A 43 -3.89 1.01 30.15
N GLU A 44 -4.46 0.71 28.99
CA GLU A 44 -4.04 -0.33 28.08
C GLU A 44 -3.01 0.29 27.15
N SER A 45 -1.84 -0.33 27.04
CA SER A 45 -0.85 0.08 26.06
C SER A 45 -1.53 0.17 24.69
N ASN A 46 -1.50 1.36 24.05
CA ASN A 46 -1.96 1.58 22.68
C ASN A 46 -1.06 0.87 21.64
N ALA A 47 -0.43 -0.23 22.03
CA ALA A 47 0.33 -1.06 21.13
C ALA A 47 -0.65 -1.69 20.14
N LEU A 48 -0.32 -1.58 18.87
CA LEU A 48 -0.96 -2.32 17.79
C LEU A 48 0.08 -3.27 17.22
N ASP A 49 -0.35 -4.48 16.91
CA ASP A 49 0.43 -5.44 16.17
C ASP A 49 -0.11 -5.49 14.74
N VAL A 50 0.78 -5.31 13.77
CA VAL A 50 0.47 -5.53 12.36
C VAL A 50 1.07 -6.88 11.95
N VAL A 51 0.20 -7.82 11.58
CA VAL A 51 0.56 -9.21 11.26
C VAL A 51 0.44 -9.41 9.76
N PHE A 52 1.58 -9.56 9.09
CA PHE A 52 1.63 -9.91 7.67
C PHE A 52 1.46 -11.41 7.50
N TYR A 53 0.67 -11.83 6.51
CA TYR A 53 0.40 -13.23 6.26
C TYR A 53 0.51 -13.60 4.78
N LYS A 54 0.71 -14.90 4.56
CA LYS A 54 0.55 -15.53 3.26
C LYS A 54 -0.70 -16.40 3.28
N GLU A 55 -1.48 -16.36 2.22
CA GLU A 55 -2.60 -17.25 2.02
C GLU A 55 -2.11 -18.51 1.30
N ILE A 56 -2.33 -19.66 1.93
CA ILE A 56 -2.05 -20.96 1.34
C ILE A 56 -3.32 -21.80 1.37
N LEU A 57 -3.48 -22.70 0.41
CA LEU A 57 -4.58 -23.66 0.45
C LEU A 57 -4.14 -24.90 1.25
N ASP A 58 -5.02 -25.39 2.12
CA ASP A 58 -4.82 -26.67 2.76
C ASP A 58 -5.08 -27.84 1.79
N HIS A 59 -4.93 -29.07 2.29
CA HIS A 59 -5.15 -30.29 1.51
C HIS A 59 -6.60 -30.48 1.01
N CYS A 60 -7.55 -29.76 1.59
CA CYS A 60 -8.95 -29.74 1.19
C CYS A 60 -9.28 -28.56 0.27
N GLY A 61 -8.31 -27.69 -0.03
CA GLY A 61 -8.48 -26.50 -0.86
C GLY A 61 -9.05 -25.29 -0.12
N PHE A 62 -9.07 -25.30 1.22
CA PHE A 62 -9.51 -24.13 2.01
C PHE A 62 -8.35 -23.17 2.27
N PRO A 63 -8.58 -21.85 2.19
CA PRO A 63 -7.55 -20.86 2.47
C PRO A 63 -7.16 -20.87 3.95
N HIS A 64 -5.86 -20.74 4.20
CA HIS A 64 -5.22 -20.61 5.50
C HIS A 64 -4.25 -19.45 5.47
N GLN A 65 -4.34 -18.59 6.48
CA GLN A 65 -3.43 -17.47 6.67
C GLN A 65 -2.25 -17.91 7.54
N CYS A 66 -1.08 -18.03 6.94
CA CYS A 66 0.17 -18.27 7.66
C CYS A 66 0.82 -16.94 8.02
N GLU A 67 1.02 -16.69 9.32
CA GLU A 67 1.76 -15.53 9.81
C GLU A 67 3.20 -15.55 9.26
N LEU A 68 3.58 -14.50 8.53
CA LEU A 68 4.93 -14.30 8.03
C LEU A 68 5.76 -13.45 8.98
N MET A 69 5.19 -12.35 9.47
CA MET A 69 5.85 -11.46 10.40
C MET A 69 4.84 -10.62 11.17
N ARG A 70 5.11 -10.41 12.45
CA ARG A 70 4.39 -9.49 13.32
C ARG A 70 5.24 -8.30 13.69
N VAL A 71 4.67 -7.11 13.52
CA VAL A 71 5.32 -5.85 13.88
C VAL A 71 4.50 -5.13 14.93
N SER A 72 5.03 -5.09 16.15
CA SER A 72 4.46 -4.27 17.24
C SER A 72 4.89 -2.82 17.08
N VAL A 73 3.90 -1.92 17.13
CA VAL A 73 4.06 -0.47 17.01
C VAL A 73 3.19 0.22 18.07
N THR A 74 3.59 1.40 18.54
CA THR A 74 2.85 2.17 19.56
C THR A 74 2.37 3.54 19.07
N PRO A 75 1.80 3.69 17.86
CA PRO A 75 1.30 4.98 17.41
C PRO A 75 -0.06 5.29 18.02
N ALA A 76 -0.41 6.57 18.03
CA ALA A 76 -1.74 7.02 18.44
C ALA A 76 -2.82 6.68 17.39
N VAL A 77 -2.41 6.39 16.15
CA VAL A 77 -3.31 6.19 14.99
C VAL A 77 -2.98 4.89 14.25
N GLN A 78 -4.03 4.13 13.90
CA GLN A 78 -3.90 2.84 13.20
C GLN A 78 -3.20 2.96 11.84
N GLU A 79 -3.45 4.03 11.08
CA GLU A 79 -2.85 4.22 9.76
C GLU A 79 -1.33 4.39 9.84
N GLU A 80 -0.85 5.17 10.80
CA GLU A 80 0.58 5.32 11.09
C GLU A 80 1.21 3.97 11.47
N ALA A 81 0.51 3.15 12.27
CA ALA A 81 0.94 1.79 12.62
C ALA A 81 1.17 0.93 11.38
N ILE A 82 0.23 0.98 10.44
CA ILE A 82 0.29 0.18 9.21
C ILE A 82 1.46 0.63 8.34
N ILE A 83 1.63 1.95 8.14
CA ILE A 83 2.71 2.51 7.33
C ILE A 83 4.07 2.14 7.90
N ASP A 84 4.26 2.32 9.21
CA ASP A 84 5.51 1.99 9.89
C ASP A 84 5.80 0.48 9.83
N ALA A 85 4.78 -0.34 10.01
CA ALA A 85 4.90 -1.79 9.90
C ALA A 85 5.27 -2.23 8.48
N ILE A 86 4.70 -1.62 7.45
CA ILE A 86 5.04 -1.89 6.04
C ILE A 86 6.51 -1.54 5.78
N HIS A 87 6.96 -0.33 6.14
CA HIS A 87 8.35 0.06 5.94
C HIS A 87 9.33 -0.83 6.72
N LYS A 88 8.94 -1.30 7.91
CA LYS A 88 9.74 -2.26 8.67
C LYS A 88 9.78 -3.63 7.99
N PHE A 89 8.64 -4.10 7.49
CA PHE A 89 8.54 -5.36 6.74
C PHE A 89 9.42 -5.34 5.51
N GLU A 90 9.31 -4.30 4.68
CA GLU A 90 10.10 -4.16 3.45
C GLU A 90 11.60 -4.15 3.71
N ARG A 91 12.05 -3.41 4.73
CA ARG A 91 13.46 -3.40 5.13
C ARG A 91 13.96 -4.75 5.62
N LEU A 92 13.19 -5.42 6.49
CA LEU A 92 13.60 -6.70 7.08
C LEU A 92 13.57 -7.84 6.06
N GLN A 93 12.57 -7.86 5.19
CA GLN A 93 12.43 -8.85 4.11
C GLN A 93 13.28 -8.50 2.88
N ARG A 94 13.92 -7.33 2.86
CA ARG A 94 14.75 -6.81 1.75
C ARG A 94 14.00 -6.77 0.43
N VAL A 95 12.73 -6.35 0.48
CA VAL A 95 11.86 -6.19 -0.67
C VAL A 95 11.48 -4.73 -0.88
N SER A 96 11.26 -4.34 -2.13
CA SER A 96 10.87 -2.97 -2.49
C SER A 96 9.39 -2.68 -2.27
N HIS A 97 8.55 -3.72 -2.17
CA HIS A 97 7.11 -3.59 -1.99
C HIS A 97 6.57 -4.81 -1.24
N TRP A 98 5.95 -4.62 -0.07
CA TRP A 98 5.55 -5.73 0.81
C TRP A 98 4.68 -6.81 0.13
N LYS A 99 3.81 -6.41 -0.82
CA LYS A 99 2.93 -7.33 -1.57
C LYS A 99 3.66 -8.39 -2.41
N CYS A 100 4.97 -8.27 -2.65
CA CYS A 100 5.69 -9.34 -3.33
C CYS A 100 6.00 -10.54 -2.40
N ALA A 101 5.93 -10.34 -1.09
CA ALA A 101 6.25 -11.35 -0.08
C ALA A 101 5.04 -11.78 0.78
N ALA A 102 4.05 -10.91 0.95
CA ALA A 102 2.83 -11.19 1.71
C ALA A 102 1.56 -10.91 0.88
N ASP A 103 0.50 -11.66 1.16
CA ASP A 103 -0.79 -11.50 0.47
C ASP A 103 -1.69 -10.48 1.17
N GLY A 104 -1.48 -10.27 2.47
CA GLY A 104 -2.22 -9.29 3.25
C GLY A 104 -1.61 -9.03 4.63
N TYR A 105 -2.33 -8.23 5.41
CA TYR A 105 -2.01 -7.98 6.81
C TYR A 105 -3.28 -7.84 7.65
N ALA A 106 -3.16 -8.13 8.94
CA ALA A 106 -4.20 -7.90 9.94
C ALA A 106 -3.67 -6.98 11.04
N VAL A 107 -4.51 -6.06 11.51
CA VAL A 107 -4.17 -5.21 12.67
C VAL A 107 -4.86 -5.79 13.90
N VAL A 108 -4.08 -6.14 14.91
CA VAL A 108 -4.60 -6.67 16.17
C VAL A 108 -4.16 -5.76 17.32
N LYS A 109 -5.01 -5.62 18.34
CA LYS A 109 -4.65 -4.87 19.55
C LYS A 109 -3.49 -5.61 20.23
N GLY A 110 -2.37 -4.94 20.38
CA GLY A 110 -1.19 -5.48 21.04
C GLY A 110 -1.53 -5.74 22.50
N MET A 111 -1.41 -6.98 22.93
CA MET A 111 -1.63 -7.32 24.33
C MET A 111 -0.54 -6.64 25.17
N PRO A 112 -0.87 -6.03 26.32
CA PRO A 112 0.14 -5.44 27.19
C PRO A 112 1.09 -6.55 27.62
N ARG A 113 2.34 -6.48 27.15
CA ARG A 113 3.42 -7.37 27.62
C ARG A 113 3.76 -6.93 29.04
N GLY A 114 3.13 -7.56 30.03
CA GLY A 114 3.43 -7.36 31.45
C GLY A 114 4.91 -7.60 31.71
N LYS A 115 5.52 -6.68 32.46
CA LYS A 115 6.90 -6.78 32.94
C LYS A 115 7.05 -7.85 34.02
#